data_AF-A0A3S1DDB0-F1
#
_entry.id   AF-A0A3S1DDB0-F1
#
_cell.length_a   1.000
_cell.length_b   1.000
_cell.length_c   1.000
_cell.angle_alpha   90.00
_cell.angle_beta   90.00
_cell.angle_gamma   90.00
#
_symmetry.space_group_name_H-M   'P 1'
#
loop_
_entity.id
_entity.type
_entity.pdbx_description
1 polymer ?
#
loop_
_entity_poly.entity_id
_entity_poly.type
_entity_poly.pdbx_seq_one_letter_code
_entity_poly.pdbx_strand_id
1 'polypeptide(L)'
;MSQQTKRVVHGAFAALLFHRQEERGMRLIEFETRCVQQGEIHEIVTTTHSDSIAGDLINRVGFLGFAEMKCGGVIGRGDPVVIHNQVIGHVLGFDDCHFPNHYNILISTKETWTAEDLNLEVESSITFGSLKIEE
;
A
#
# COMPACT_ATOMS: atom_id res chain seq x y z
N MET A 1 0.22 18.07 20.99
CA MET A 1 1.19 17.36 20.13
C MET A 1 0.59 15.99 19.85
N SER A 2 0.34 15.59 18.60
CA SER A 2 -0.08 14.22 18.33
C SER A 2 1.05 13.27 18.71
N GLN A 3 0.75 12.26 19.52
CA GLN A 3 1.72 11.26 19.93
C GLN A 3 1.97 10.31 18.76
N GLN A 4 3.22 10.14 18.35
CA GLN A 4 3.58 9.11 17.38
C GLN A 4 3.55 7.75 18.08
N THR A 5 2.61 6.88 17.69
CA THR A 5 2.33 5.59 18.34
C THR A 5 3.04 4.41 17.69
N LYS A 6 3.54 4.58 16.46
CA LYS A 6 4.36 3.59 15.74
C LYS A 6 5.40 4.25 14.85
N ARG A 7 6.45 3.49 14.52
CA ARG A 7 7.45 3.94 13.56
C ARG A 7 6.83 4.06 12.16
N VAL A 8 7.44 4.93 11.36
CA VAL A 8 7.19 5.00 9.93
C VAL A 8 7.86 3.81 9.25
N VAL A 9 7.16 3.19 8.28
CA VAL A 9 7.72 2.11 7.46
C VAL A 9 8.08 2.69 6.10
N HIS A 10 9.33 2.48 5.67
CA HIS A 10 9.83 2.95 4.38
C HIS A 10 10.16 1.75 3.48
N GLY A 11 9.92 1.90 2.19
CA GLY A 11 10.25 0.92 1.17
C GLY A 11 10.71 1.57 -0.12
N ALA A 12 11.15 0.74 -1.07
CA ALA A 12 11.46 1.15 -2.43
C ALA A 12 10.92 0.12 -3.42
N PHE A 13 10.42 0.58 -4.57
CA PHE A 13 9.89 -0.31 -5.60
C PHE A 13 11.00 -1.15 -6.24
N ALA A 14 10.92 -2.47 -6.08
CA ALA A 14 11.82 -3.46 -6.69
C ALA A 14 11.35 -3.89 -8.09
N ALA A 15 10.05 -3.76 -8.37
CA ALA A 15 9.46 -3.98 -9.69
C ALA A 15 8.23 -3.09 -9.86
N LEU A 16 7.95 -2.70 -11.11
CA LEU A 16 6.83 -1.84 -11.47
C LEU A 16 5.78 -2.61 -12.28
N LEU A 17 4.52 -2.25 -12.10
CA LEU A 17 3.39 -2.80 -12.85
C LEU A 17 2.58 -1.67 -13.49
N PHE A 18 1.99 -1.96 -14.65
CA PHE A 18 1.41 -0.95 -15.54
C PHE A 18 -0.03 -1.30 -15.97
N HIS A 19 -0.72 -2.14 -15.21
CA HIS A 19 -2.03 -2.64 -15.59
C HIS A 19 -3.09 -2.38 -14.53
N ARG A 20 -4.36 -2.41 -14.97
CA ARG A 20 -5.56 -2.26 -14.16
C ARG A 20 -6.47 -3.46 -14.36
N GLN A 21 -7.32 -3.75 -13.38
CA GLN A 21 -8.35 -4.78 -13.49
C GLN A 21 -9.65 -4.33 -12.84
N GLU A 22 -10.75 -4.41 -13.58
CA GLU A 22 -12.07 -4.03 -13.09
C GLU A 22 -12.69 -5.10 -12.17
N GLU A 23 -12.48 -6.39 -12.46
CA GLU A 23 -13.07 -7.52 -11.72
C GLU A 23 -12.00 -8.41 -11.09
N ARG A 24 -11.07 -7.79 -10.32
CA ARG A 24 -9.92 -8.51 -9.73
C ARG A 24 -10.31 -9.50 -8.63
N GLY A 25 -11.34 -9.21 -7.85
CA GLY A 25 -11.85 -10.07 -6.79
C GLY A 25 -10.88 -10.36 -5.65
N MET A 26 -10.01 -9.41 -5.27
CA MET A 26 -9.20 -9.54 -4.05
C MET A 26 -10.12 -9.57 -2.82
N ARG A 27 -9.73 -10.23 -1.73
CA ARG A 27 -10.55 -10.31 -0.51
C ARG A 27 -9.81 -9.67 0.66
N LEU A 28 -10.43 -8.66 1.27
CA LEU A 28 -9.89 -8.08 2.50
C LEU A 28 -9.89 -9.11 3.62
N ILE A 29 -8.74 -9.32 4.23
CA ILE A 29 -8.60 -10.18 5.41
C ILE A 29 -9.08 -9.45 6.67
N GLU A 30 -9.33 -10.21 7.75
CA GLU A 30 -9.89 -9.69 9.00
C GLU A 30 -8.97 -8.76 9.80
N PHE A 31 -7.68 -8.78 9.49
CA PHE A 31 -6.68 -8.11 10.30
C PHE A 31 -6.35 -6.73 9.74
N GLU A 32 -6.53 -5.71 10.59
CA GLU A 32 -6.29 -4.31 10.22
C GLU A 32 -4.80 -3.93 10.14
N THR A 33 -3.90 -4.80 10.62
CA THR A 33 -2.45 -4.53 10.63
C THR A 33 -1.63 -5.72 10.17
N ARG A 34 -0.46 -5.43 9.59
CA ARG A 34 0.59 -6.41 9.32
C ARG A 34 1.93 -5.91 9.83
N CYS A 35 2.59 -6.77 10.60
CA CYS A 35 4.02 -6.62 10.84
C CYS A 35 4.75 -6.93 9.54
N VAL A 36 5.74 -6.12 9.22
CA VAL A 36 6.65 -6.35 8.10
C VAL A 36 8.09 -6.36 8.62
N GLN A 37 8.95 -7.14 7.97
CA GLN A 37 10.37 -7.20 8.24
C GLN A 37 11.15 -6.41 7.18
N GLN A 38 12.36 -5.98 7.54
CA GLN A 38 13.28 -5.44 6.55
C GLN A 38 13.63 -6.52 5.53
N GLY A 39 13.58 -6.17 4.24
CA GLY A 39 13.83 -7.06 3.12
C GLY A 39 12.61 -7.83 2.62
N GLU A 40 11.46 -7.77 3.31
CA GLU A 40 10.21 -8.33 2.78
C GLU A 40 9.73 -7.51 1.58
N ILE A 41 9.23 -8.19 0.55
CA ILE A 41 8.69 -7.58 -0.67
C ILE A 41 7.18 -7.80 -0.70
N HIS A 42 6.43 -6.73 -0.92
CA HIS A 42 4.97 -6.77 -0.98
C HIS A 42 4.41 -6.06 -2.20
N GLU A 43 3.28 -6.53 -2.72
CA GLU A 43 2.61 -5.94 -3.88
C GLU A 43 1.77 -4.74 -3.43
N ILE A 44 1.95 -3.60 -4.10
CA ILE A 44 1.26 -2.35 -3.80
C ILE A 44 0.17 -2.12 -4.86
N VAL A 45 -1.06 -2.07 -4.39
CA VAL A 45 -2.25 -2.05 -5.24
C VAL A 45 -3.14 -0.89 -4.84
N THR A 46 -3.51 -0.04 -5.78
CA THR A 46 -4.48 1.04 -5.57
C THR A 46 -5.89 0.59 -5.89
N THR A 47 -6.89 1.15 -5.20
CA THR A 47 -8.30 0.89 -5.45
C THR A 47 -9.13 2.12 -5.11
N THR A 48 -10.28 2.26 -5.79
CA THR A 48 -11.27 3.30 -5.48
C THR A 48 -12.20 2.93 -4.32
N HIS A 49 -12.05 1.74 -3.73
CA HIS A 49 -12.79 1.33 -2.55
C HIS A 49 -12.29 2.09 -1.31
N SER A 50 -13.20 2.68 -0.52
CA SER A 50 -12.87 3.47 0.69
C SER A 50 -13.39 2.85 1.99
N ASP A 51 -14.62 2.32 1.97
CA ASP A 51 -15.34 1.91 3.18
C ASP A 51 -15.51 0.38 3.29
N SER A 52 -14.68 -0.38 2.57
CA SER A 52 -14.72 -1.85 2.58
C SER A 52 -14.25 -2.41 3.92
N ILE A 53 -14.89 -3.48 4.36
CA ILE A 53 -14.64 -4.20 5.62
C ILE A 53 -14.04 -5.59 5.36
N ALA A 54 -13.62 -6.26 6.43
CA ALA A 54 -13.16 -7.64 6.37
C ALA A 54 -14.14 -8.55 5.62
N GLY A 55 -13.61 -9.36 4.71
CA GLY A 55 -14.38 -10.28 3.87
C GLY A 55 -14.89 -9.67 2.57
N ASP A 56 -14.91 -8.34 2.41
CA ASP A 56 -15.35 -7.69 1.18
C ASP A 56 -14.45 -8.04 -0.01
N LEU A 57 -15.08 -8.08 -1.18
CA LEU A 57 -14.37 -8.18 -2.45
C LEU A 57 -13.92 -6.80 -2.92
N ILE A 58 -12.64 -6.69 -3.23
CA ILE A 58 -12.01 -5.51 -3.82
C ILE A 58 -11.82 -5.76 -5.30
N ASN A 59 -12.56 -4.95 -6.05
CA ASN A 59 -12.51 -4.86 -7.51
C ASN A 59 -11.92 -3.50 -7.88
N ARG A 60 -11.83 -3.21 -9.18
CA ARG A 60 -11.28 -1.95 -9.72
C ARG A 60 -9.97 -1.56 -9.07
N VAL A 61 -8.90 -2.21 -9.52
CA VAL A 61 -7.57 -2.05 -8.97
C VAL A 61 -6.59 -1.54 -10.01
N GLY A 62 -5.59 -0.78 -9.57
CA GLY A 62 -4.40 -0.43 -10.34
C GLY A 62 -3.16 -0.93 -9.62
N PHE A 63 -2.25 -1.56 -10.34
CA PHE A 63 -1.06 -2.16 -9.76
C PHE A 63 0.11 -1.20 -9.88
N LEU A 64 0.72 -0.82 -8.76
CA LEU A 64 1.93 0.00 -8.77
C LEU A 64 3.18 -0.86 -8.96
N GLY A 65 3.23 -2.01 -8.27
CA GLY A 65 4.37 -2.92 -8.34
C GLY A 65 4.69 -3.53 -7.00
N PHE A 66 5.93 -4.02 -6.87
CA PHE A 66 6.41 -4.69 -5.67
C PHE A 66 7.40 -3.78 -4.95
N ALA A 67 7.19 -3.54 -3.66
CA ALA A 67 8.06 -2.72 -2.83
C ALA A 67 8.79 -3.56 -1.79
N GLU A 68 10.11 -3.43 -1.74
CA GLU A 68 10.94 -3.98 -0.66
C GLU A 68 10.89 -3.04 0.54
N MET A 69 10.51 -3.57 1.71
CA MET A 69 10.52 -2.83 2.96
C MET A 69 11.96 -2.63 3.43
N LYS A 70 12.40 -1.38 3.51
CA LYS A 70 13.76 -1.01 3.96
C LYS A 70 13.89 -0.95 5.48
N CYS A 71 12.79 -1.11 6.21
CA CYS A 71 12.79 -1.30 7.65
C CYS A 71 11.61 -2.16 8.11
N GLY A 72 11.80 -2.92 9.20
CA GLY A 72 10.69 -3.64 9.82
C GLY A 72 9.79 -2.71 10.62
N GLY A 73 8.50 -3.00 10.71
CA GLY A 73 7.53 -2.17 11.43
C GLY A 73 6.10 -2.73 11.32
N VAL A 74 5.10 -1.87 11.56
CA VAL A 74 3.69 -2.23 11.47
C VAL A 74 3.01 -1.31 10.47
N ILE A 75 2.45 -1.88 9.41
CA ILE A 75 1.56 -1.20 8.48
C ILE A 75 0.12 -1.46 8.94
N GLY A 76 -0.69 -0.42 9.04
CA GLY A 76 -2.07 -0.50 9.51
C GLY A 76 -3.03 0.20 8.58
N ARG A 77 -4.28 -0.26 8.59
CA ARG A 77 -5.40 0.43 7.95
C ARG A 77 -5.44 1.90 8.39
N GLY A 78 -5.65 2.79 7.43
CA GLY A 78 -5.67 4.23 7.63
C GLY A 78 -4.28 4.88 7.62
N ASP A 79 -3.19 4.12 7.54
CA ASP A 79 -1.86 4.72 7.35
C ASP A 79 -1.84 5.54 6.04
N PRO A 80 -1.42 6.81 6.06
CA PRO A 80 -1.15 7.54 4.84
C PRO A 80 -0.03 6.86 4.08
N VAL A 81 -0.19 6.80 2.75
CA VAL A 81 0.81 6.28 1.83
C VAL A 81 1.38 7.43 1.03
N VAL A 82 2.68 7.61 1.15
CA VAL A 82 3.41 8.73 0.54
C VAL A 82 4.37 8.22 -0.53
N ILE A 83 4.30 8.83 -1.71
CA ILE A 83 5.20 8.64 -2.85
C ILE A 83 5.53 10.03 -3.39
N HIS A 84 6.79 10.30 -3.78
CA HIS A 84 7.23 11.61 -4.28
C HIS A 84 6.83 12.78 -3.34
N ASN A 85 6.93 12.56 -2.02
CA ASN A 85 6.55 13.53 -0.99
C ASN A 85 5.05 13.94 -1.01
N GLN A 86 4.20 13.19 -1.70
CA GLN A 86 2.77 13.42 -1.78
C GLN A 86 1.99 12.22 -1.22
N VAL A 87 0.95 12.49 -0.45
CA VAL A 87 0.01 11.44 -0.03
C VAL A 87 -0.82 11.03 -1.23
N ILE A 88 -0.68 9.77 -1.66
CA ILE A 88 -1.47 9.21 -2.75
C ILE A 88 -2.81 8.63 -2.26
N GLY A 89 -2.88 8.25 -0.98
CA GLY A 89 -4.03 7.57 -0.40
C GLY A 89 -3.74 7.04 1.00
N HIS A 90 -4.55 6.08 1.44
CA HIS A 90 -4.41 5.42 2.74
C HIS A 90 -4.50 3.90 2.59
N VAL A 91 -3.82 3.16 3.45
CA VAL A 91 -3.96 1.70 3.50
C VAL A 91 -5.42 1.34 3.80
N LEU A 92 -6.07 0.65 2.87
CA LEU A 92 -7.41 0.08 3.05
C LEU A 92 -7.33 -1.22 3.86
N GLY A 93 -6.32 -2.03 3.59
CA GLY A 93 -6.11 -3.32 4.25
C GLY A 93 -5.24 -4.23 3.40
N PHE A 94 -5.43 -5.54 3.59
CA PHE A 94 -4.55 -6.55 3.02
C PHE A 94 -5.35 -7.69 2.41
N ASP A 95 -4.82 -8.27 1.34
CA ASP A 95 -5.25 -9.55 0.79
C ASP A 95 -4.04 -10.51 0.82
N ASP A 96 -4.31 -11.77 1.18
CA ASP A 96 -3.30 -12.79 1.45
C ASP A 96 -3.30 -13.95 0.43
N CYS A 97 -3.88 -13.76 -0.75
CA CYS A 97 -3.98 -14.84 -1.74
C CYS A 97 -2.62 -15.39 -2.22
N HIS A 98 -1.55 -14.62 -2.05
CA HIS A 98 -0.16 -15.00 -2.35
C HIS A 98 0.71 -15.23 -1.12
N PHE A 99 0.16 -15.15 0.10
CA PHE A 99 0.92 -15.45 1.31
C PHE A 99 1.37 -16.93 1.32
N PRO A 100 2.61 -17.27 1.70
CA PRO A 100 3.62 -16.46 2.38
C PRO A 100 4.60 -15.71 1.46
N ASN A 101 4.39 -15.69 0.15
CA ASN A 101 5.30 -14.96 -0.77
C ASN A 101 5.22 -13.46 -0.53
N HIS A 102 4.00 -12.90 -0.61
CA HIS A 102 3.74 -11.50 -0.31
C HIS A 102 2.26 -11.29 0.06
N TYR A 103 1.99 -10.16 0.71
CA TYR A 103 0.64 -9.59 0.77
C TYR A 103 0.40 -8.66 -0.43
N ASN A 104 -0.86 -8.57 -0.84
CA ASN A 104 -1.37 -7.40 -1.53
C ASN A 104 -1.69 -6.33 -0.49
N ILE A 105 -0.95 -5.22 -0.48
CA ILE A 105 -1.25 -4.06 0.36
C ILE A 105 -2.14 -3.13 -0.45
N LEU A 106 -3.41 -3.03 -0.05
CA LEU A 106 -4.44 -2.29 -0.79
C LEU A 106 -4.48 -0.85 -0.30
N ILE A 107 -4.37 0.11 -1.21
CA ILE A 107 -4.35 1.54 -0.95
C ILE A 107 -5.62 2.16 -1.52
N SER A 108 -6.45 2.73 -0.64
CA SER A 108 -7.61 3.52 -1.04
C SER A 108 -7.17 4.87 -1.61
N THR A 109 -7.55 5.12 -2.86
CA THR A 109 -7.20 6.29 -3.66
C THR A 109 -8.44 6.81 -4.40
N LYS A 110 -8.39 8.05 -4.93
CA LYS A 110 -9.53 8.64 -5.66
C LYS A 110 -9.82 7.97 -7.00
N GLU A 111 -8.78 7.44 -7.63
CA GLU A 111 -8.80 6.71 -8.91
C GLU A 111 -7.86 5.52 -8.78
N THR A 112 -7.86 4.58 -9.71
CA THR A 112 -6.85 3.52 -9.76
C THR A 112 -5.61 3.99 -10.52
N TRP A 113 -4.45 3.90 -9.89
CA TRP A 113 -3.16 4.33 -10.43
C TRP A 113 -2.29 3.10 -10.68
N THR A 114 -1.46 3.18 -11.70
CA THR A 114 -0.37 2.26 -12.01
C THR A 114 0.97 2.97 -11.82
N ALA A 115 2.08 2.27 -12.03
CA ALA A 115 3.39 2.90 -11.98
C ALA A 115 3.53 4.08 -12.96
N GLU A 116 2.96 4.00 -14.16
CA GLU A 116 3.05 5.06 -15.16
C GLU A 116 2.32 6.34 -14.72
N ASP A 117 1.12 6.21 -14.14
CA ASP A 117 0.33 7.37 -13.72
C ASP A 117 1.03 8.19 -12.61
N LEU A 118 1.85 7.52 -11.80
CA LEU A 118 2.65 8.12 -10.74
C LEU A 118 4.07 8.50 -11.16
N ASN A 119 4.45 8.26 -12.42
CA ASN A 119 5.83 8.38 -12.92
C ASN A 119 6.83 7.65 -12.01
N LEU A 120 6.51 6.42 -11.60
CA LEU A 120 7.41 5.63 -10.77
C LEU A 120 8.60 5.13 -11.60
N GLU A 121 9.75 5.09 -10.96
CA GLU A 121 10.94 4.39 -11.41
C GLU A 121 11.22 3.24 -10.42
N VAL A 122 12.02 2.26 -10.86
CA VAL A 122 12.60 1.31 -9.90
C VAL A 122 13.42 2.11 -8.89
N GLU A 123 13.38 1.70 -7.62
CA GLU A 123 13.88 2.44 -6.46
C GLU A 123 13.09 3.71 -6.07
N SER A 124 11.97 4.05 -6.74
CA SER A 124 11.06 5.08 -6.21
C SER A 124 10.65 4.73 -4.77
N SER A 125 10.72 5.73 -3.89
CA SER A 125 10.43 5.53 -2.47
C SER A 125 8.92 5.47 -2.19
N ILE A 126 8.53 4.63 -1.24
CA ILE A 126 7.18 4.56 -0.68
C ILE A 126 7.28 4.57 0.84
N THR A 127 6.34 5.26 1.50
CA THR A 127 6.30 5.35 2.96
C THR A 127 4.88 5.08 3.47
N PHE A 128 4.78 4.32 4.57
CA PHE A 128 3.54 4.03 5.28
C PHE A 128 3.58 4.61 6.69
N GLY A 129 2.58 5.43 6.99
CA GLY A 129 2.55 6.21 8.22
C GLY A 129 3.42 7.46 8.13
N SER A 130 3.09 8.46 8.96
CA SER A 130 3.60 9.85 8.93
C SER A 130 2.78 10.80 8.07
N LEU A 131 2.38 11.91 8.69
CA LEU A 131 2.77 13.24 8.21
C LEU A 131 2.90 14.18 9.42
N LYS A 132 4.11 14.65 9.70
CA LYS A 132 4.26 16.10 9.89
C LYS A 132 4.59 16.64 8.51
N ILE A 133 3.63 17.28 7.86
CA ILE A 133 3.97 18.30 6.88
C ILE A 133 4.40 19.48 7.73
N GLU A 134 5.70 19.81 7.73
CA GLU A 134 6.10 21.14 8.20
C GLU A 134 5.58 22.14 7.16
N GLU A 135 4.80 23.12 7.63
CA GLU A 135 4.29 24.26 6.85
C GLU A 135 5.43 25.08 6.23
#